data_AF-A0A514ZSE7-F1
#
_entry.id   AF-A0A514ZSE7-F1
#
_cell.length_a   1.000
_cell.length_b   1.000
_cell.length_c   1.000
_cell.angle_alpha   90.00
_cell.angle_beta   90.00
_cell.angle_gamma   90.00
#
_symmetry.space_group_name_H-M   'P 1'
#
loop_
_entity.id
_entity.type
_entity.pdbx_description
1 polymer ?
#
loop_
_entity_poly.entity_id
_entity_poly.type
_entity_poly.pdbx_seq_one_letter_code
_entity_poly.pdbx_strand_id
1 'polypeptide(L)'
;METLDSFITIAYVVTNVVSVGQAVASYRWPTVARIVFGLLFASAAFVNTRTVLDTPWVYQSYADYAIPLYSRFILGPFDTIIQPMVLSIAIGQALIAGSMAMKGRWFRGGCLGGIVFCLAIAPLGLGSAFPATLLMAVAFYRLYSRGINQHINEVVKKNQVFLPVD
;
A
#
# COMPACT_ATOMS: atom_id res chain seq x y z
N MET A 1 -7.57 -23.20 16.42
CA MET A 1 -8.59 -22.46 15.64
C MET A 1 -8.72 -21.05 16.21
N GLU A 2 -9.10 -20.90 17.48
CA GLU A 2 -9.27 -19.57 18.13
C GLU A 2 -8.09 -18.60 18.00
N THR A 3 -6.84 -19.09 18.07
CA THR A 3 -5.64 -18.24 17.97
C THR A 3 -5.37 -17.69 16.57
N LEU A 4 -5.68 -18.47 15.53
CA LEU A 4 -5.52 -18.06 14.13
C LEU A 4 -6.58 -17.02 13.75
N ASP A 5 -7.82 -17.24 14.19
CA ASP A 5 -8.94 -16.32 13.98
C ASP A 5 -8.69 -14.99 14.70
N SER A 6 -8.10 -15.05 15.89
CA SER A 6 -7.66 -13.86 16.64
C SER A 6 -6.58 -13.08 15.88
N PHE A 7 -5.58 -13.76 15.31
CA PHE A 7 -4.52 -13.12 14.55
C PHE A 7 -5.05 -12.40 13.30
N ILE A 8 -5.91 -13.06 12.51
CA ILE A 8 -6.54 -12.48 11.32
C ILE A 8 -7.37 -11.25 11.71
N THR A 9 -8.13 -11.34 12.79
CA THR A 9 -8.95 -10.23 13.30
C THR A 9 -8.09 -9.04 13.73
N ILE A 10 -7.01 -9.29 14.48
CA ILE A 10 -6.07 -8.24 14.91
C ILE A 10 -5.44 -7.57 13.68
N ALA A 11 -4.94 -8.34 12.71
CA ALA A 11 -4.34 -7.81 11.50
C ALA A 11 -5.35 -6.97 10.68
N TYR A 12 -6.60 -7.41 10.60
CA TYR A 12 -7.68 -6.69 9.94
C TYR A 12 -7.98 -5.34 10.61
N VAL A 13 -8.17 -5.35 11.93
CA VAL A 13 -8.47 -4.14 12.71
C VAL A 13 -7.31 -3.15 12.66
N VAL A 14 -6.08 -3.63 12.88
CA VAL A 14 -4.87 -2.80 12.84
C VAL A 14 -4.73 -2.15 11.46
N THR A 15 -4.88 -2.91 10.37
CA THR A 15 -4.80 -2.37 9.01
C THR A 15 -5.83 -1.27 8.77
N ASN A 16 -7.07 -1.47 9.21
CA ASN A 16 -8.12 -0.45 9.07
C ASN A 16 -7.83 0.80 9.91
N VAL A 17 -7.40 0.66 11.16
CA VAL A 17 -7.01 1.80 12.02
C VAL A 17 -5.83 2.57 11.40
N VAL A 18 -4.81 1.87 10.93
CA VAL A 18 -3.66 2.49 10.25
C VAL A 18 -4.09 3.22 8.99
N SER A 19 -5.05 2.68 8.22
CA SER A 19 -5.54 3.33 7.01
C SER A 19 -6.30 4.63 7.30
N VAL A 20 -7.11 4.67 8.36
CA VAL A 20 -7.75 5.92 8.85
C VAL A 20 -6.68 6.91 9.28
N GLY A 21 -5.71 6.45 10.06
CA GLY A 21 -4.56 7.26 10.48
C GLY A 21 -3.81 7.84 9.27
N GLN A 22 -3.64 7.08 8.20
CA GLN A 22 -3.03 7.57 6.97
C GLN A 22 -3.87 8.57 6.21
N ALA A 23 -5.18 8.32 6.10
CA ALA A 23 -6.10 9.29 5.52
C ALA A 23 -6.01 10.63 6.26
N VAL A 24 -6.03 10.63 7.60
CA VAL A 24 -5.88 11.84 8.42
C VAL A 24 -4.50 12.48 8.28
N ALA A 25 -3.43 11.68 8.34
CA ALA A 25 -2.05 12.16 8.23
C ALA A 25 -1.79 12.81 6.87
N SER A 26 -2.42 12.35 5.78
CA SER A 26 -2.29 12.97 4.45
C SER A 26 -2.69 14.45 4.43
N TYR A 27 -3.61 14.87 5.30
CA TYR A 27 -4.01 16.26 5.47
C TYR A 27 -3.01 17.06 6.31
N ARG A 28 -2.71 16.55 7.52
CA ARG A 28 -1.99 17.32 8.54
C ARG A 28 -0.47 17.18 8.42
N TRP A 29 0.02 16.01 8.07
CA TRP A 29 1.42 15.62 8.04
C TRP A 29 1.76 14.86 6.74
N PRO A 30 1.69 15.52 5.57
CA PRO A 30 1.86 14.85 4.28
C PRO A 30 3.22 14.15 4.15
N THR A 31 4.27 14.69 4.79
CA THR A 31 5.60 14.06 4.81
C THR A 31 5.59 12.74 5.57
N VAL A 32 4.93 12.69 6.73
CA VAL A 32 4.77 11.44 7.50
C VAL A 32 3.98 10.43 6.69
N ALA A 33 2.89 10.86 6.06
CA ALA A 33 2.08 10.00 5.19
C ALA A 33 2.91 9.40 4.05
N ARG A 34 3.77 10.21 3.40
CA ARG A 34 4.70 9.74 2.37
C ARG A 34 5.69 8.69 2.88
N ILE A 35 6.31 8.93 4.04
CA ILE A 35 7.26 7.98 4.62
C ILE A 35 6.56 6.65 4.89
N VAL A 36 5.39 6.69 5.52
CA VAL A 36 4.65 5.48 5.86
C VAL A 36 4.19 4.74 4.60
N PHE A 37 3.67 5.42 3.57
CA PHE A 37 3.37 4.75 2.30
C PHE A 37 4.61 4.18 1.63
N GLY A 38 5.73 4.90 1.65
CA GLY A 38 7.01 4.42 1.13
C GLY A 38 7.42 3.10 1.81
N LEU A 39 7.38 3.06 3.14
CA LEU A 39 7.71 1.86 3.91
C LEU A 39 6.71 0.72 3.64
N LEU A 40 5.41 1.01 3.68
CA LEU A 40 4.36 0.02 3.46
C LEU A 40 4.50 -0.64 2.09
N PHE A 41 4.68 0.15 1.02
CA PHE A 41 4.81 -0.37 -0.33
C PHE A 41 6.17 -1.04 -0.57
N ALA A 42 7.25 -0.60 0.08
CA ALA A 42 8.53 -1.31 0.04
C ALA A 42 8.44 -2.69 0.71
N SER A 43 7.83 -2.76 1.89
CA SER A 43 7.55 -4.02 2.58
C SER A 43 6.64 -4.93 1.76
N ALA A 44 5.57 -4.38 1.17
CA ALA A 44 4.67 -5.15 0.31
C ALA A 44 5.39 -5.70 -0.93
N ALA A 45 6.22 -4.89 -1.60
CA ALA A 45 7.02 -5.34 -2.74
C ALA A 45 7.96 -6.49 -2.35
N PHE A 46 8.66 -6.35 -1.23
CA PHE A 46 9.58 -7.37 -0.72
C PHE A 46 8.86 -8.67 -0.36
N VAL A 47 7.81 -8.58 0.45
CA VAL A 47 7.02 -9.74 0.88
C VAL A 47 6.39 -10.42 -0.34
N ASN A 48 5.76 -9.66 -1.24
CA ASN A 48 5.11 -10.25 -2.41
C ASN A 48 6.11 -10.94 -3.34
N THR A 49 7.29 -10.36 -3.55
CA THR A 49 8.37 -10.96 -4.33
C THR A 49 8.85 -12.27 -3.70
N ARG A 50 9.13 -12.27 -2.40
CA ARG A 50 9.56 -13.48 -1.68
C ARG A 50 8.47 -14.56 -1.72
N THR A 51 7.27 -14.22 -1.29
CA THR A 51 6.15 -15.15 -1.20
C THR A 51 5.79 -15.76 -2.55
N VAL A 52 5.85 -15.00 -3.65
CA VAL A 52 5.50 -15.57 -4.96
C VAL A 52 6.57 -16.48 -5.54
N LEU A 53 7.84 -16.22 -5.21
CA LEU A 53 8.95 -17.09 -5.64
C LEU A 53 9.00 -18.37 -4.81
N ASP A 54 8.73 -18.28 -3.51
CA ASP A 54 8.84 -19.40 -2.57
C ASP A 54 7.55 -20.25 -2.52
N THR A 55 6.37 -19.61 -2.46
CA THR A 55 5.08 -20.27 -2.24
C THR A 55 3.94 -19.60 -3.03
N PRO A 56 3.92 -19.63 -4.38
CA PRO A 56 2.94 -18.90 -5.19
C PRO A 56 1.47 -19.30 -4.96
N TRP A 57 1.18 -20.56 -4.63
CA TRP A 57 -0.19 -21.04 -4.45
C TRP A 57 -0.95 -20.32 -3.32
N VAL A 58 -0.25 -19.69 -2.36
CA VAL A 58 -0.91 -18.97 -1.26
C VAL A 58 -1.79 -17.83 -1.76
N TYR A 59 -1.51 -17.27 -2.95
CA TYR A 59 -2.35 -16.22 -3.54
C TYR A 59 -3.73 -16.72 -3.99
N GLN A 60 -3.93 -18.02 -4.16
CA GLN A 60 -5.25 -18.57 -4.45
C GLN A 60 -6.22 -18.42 -3.26
N SER A 61 -5.69 -18.40 -2.02
CA SER A 61 -6.51 -18.24 -0.80
C SER A 61 -7.25 -16.89 -0.74
N TYR A 62 -6.81 -15.89 -1.52
CA TYR A 62 -7.56 -14.64 -1.64
C TYR A 62 -8.94 -14.82 -2.29
N ALA A 63 -9.17 -15.92 -3.03
CA ALA A 63 -10.46 -16.23 -3.64
C ALA A 63 -11.58 -16.43 -2.61
N ASP A 64 -11.25 -16.88 -1.40
CA ASP A 64 -12.22 -17.15 -0.32
C ASP A 64 -12.84 -15.86 0.24
N TYR A 65 -12.13 -14.74 0.10
CA TYR A 65 -12.53 -13.44 0.64
C TYR A 65 -13.00 -12.46 -0.43
N ALA A 66 -12.73 -12.77 -1.69
CA ALA A 66 -12.99 -11.88 -2.81
C ALA A 66 -14.46 -11.90 -3.25
N ILE A 67 -14.87 -10.83 -3.94
CA ILE A 67 -16.16 -10.83 -4.64
C ILE A 67 -16.19 -11.91 -5.74
N PRO A 68 -17.37 -12.41 -6.16
CA PRO A 68 -17.47 -13.54 -7.08
C PRO A 68 -16.68 -13.40 -8.39
N LEU A 69 -16.63 -12.18 -8.96
CA LEU A 69 -15.88 -11.92 -10.18
C LEU A 69 -14.36 -12.13 -9.98
N TYR A 70 -13.81 -11.63 -8.87
CA TYR A 70 -12.40 -11.77 -8.55
C TYR A 70 -12.06 -13.19 -8.12
N SER A 71 -12.92 -13.85 -7.34
CA SER A 71 -12.75 -15.25 -6.95
C SER A 71 -12.62 -16.16 -8.18
N ARG A 72 -13.49 -15.99 -9.20
CA ARG A 72 -13.39 -16.71 -10.49
C ARG A 72 -12.12 -16.40 -11.28
N PHE A 73 -11.65 -15.15 -11.23
CA PHE A 73 -10.39 -14.78 -11.89
C PHE A 73 -9.19 -15.44 -11.21
N ILE A 74 -9.15 -15.42 -9.87
CA ILE A 74 -8.08 -15.99 -9.04
C ILE A 74 -7.98 -17.51 -9.24
N LEU A 75 -9.11 -18.21 -9.19
CA LEU A 75 -9.19 -19.67 -9.37
C LEU A 75 -9.12 -20.12 -10.84
N GLY A 76 -9.07 -19.17 -11.78
CA GLY A 76 -9.08 -19.45 -13.21
C GLY A 76 -7.81 -18.90 -13.88
N PRO A 77 -7.90 -17.85 -14.72
CA PRO A 77 -6.75 -17.35 -15.48
C PRO A 77 -5.52 -17.02 -14.63
N PHE A 78 -5.71 -16.45 -13.44
CA PHE A 78 -4.61 -16.04 -12.57
C PHE A 78 -3.76 -17.22 -12.10
N ASP A 79 -4.36 -18.38 -11.88
CA ASP A 79 -3.67 -19.59 -11.40
C ASP A 79 -2.50 -19.99 -12.31
N THR A 80 -2.70 -19.85 -13.62
CA THR A 80 -1.66 -20.18 -14.62
C THR A 80 -0.52 -19.16 -14.69
N ILE A 81 -0.69 -17.97 -14.11
CA ILE A 81 0.22 -16.83 -14.25
C ILE A 81 0.52 -16.12 -12.92
N ILE A 82 0.35 -16.80 -11.77
CA ILE A 82 0.52 -16.19 -10.44
C ILE A 82 1.87 -15.49 -10.34
N GLN A 83 2.96 -16.19 -10.67
CA GLN A 83 4.32 -15.65 -10.58
C GLN A 83 4.51 -14.37 -11.40
N PRO A 84 4.35 -14.37 -12.74
CA PRO A 84 4.57 -13.17 -13.53
C PRO A 84 3.60 -12.03 -13.17
N MET A 85 2.36 -12.34 -12.80
CA MET A 85 1.39 -11.32 -12.38
C MET A 85 1.80 -10.64 -11.07
N VAL A 86 2.08 -11.42 -10.02
CA VAL A 86 2.42 -10.87 -8.70
C VAL A 86 3.81 -10.21 -8.71
N LEU A 87 4.78 -10.72 -9.48
CA LEU A 87 6.06 -10.01 -9.66
C LEU A 87 5.86 -8.66 -10.34
N SER A 88 4.98 -8.56 -11.33
CA SER A 88 4.62 -7.27 -11.96
C SER A 88 3.97 -6.32 -10.96
N ILE A 89 3.10 -6.83 -10.09
CA ILE A 89 2.52 -6.07 -8.98
C ILE A 89 3.62 -5.59 -8.00
N ALA A 90 4.56 -6.47 -7.63
CA ALA A 90 5.66 -6.13 -6.73
C ALA A 90 6.59 -5.06 -7.31
N ILE A 91 6.87 -5.09 -8.61
CA ILE A 91 7.58 -4.02 -9.31
C ILE A 91 6.80 -2.70 -9.21
N GLY A 92 5.49 -2.74 -9.49
CA GLY A 92 4.62 -1.57 -9.31
C GLY A 92 4.67 -1.00 -7.89
N GLN A 93 4.64 -1.89 -6.89
CA GLN A 93 4.76 -1.50 -5.48
C GLN A 93 6.12 -0.87 -5.16
N ALA A 94 7.22 -1.41 -5.68
CA ALA A 94 8.56 -0.84 -5.52
C ALA A 94 8.67 0.56 -6.17
N LEU A 95 8.05 0.75 -7.34
CA LEU A 95 7.99 2.06 -8.00
C LEU A 95 7.17 3.08 -7.19
N ILE A 96 6.03 2.66 -6.62
CA ILE A 96 5.25 3.50 -5.70
C ILE A 96 6.12 3.87 -4.48
N ALA A 97 6.79 2.90 -3.86
CA ALA A 97 7.65 3.17 -2.72
C ALA A 97 8.78 4.17 -3.03
N GLY A 98 9.52 3.94 -4.12
CA GLY A 98 10.59 4.84 -4.56
C GLY A 98 10.10 6.24 -4.87
N SER A 99 8.94 6.36 -5.52
CA SER A 99 8.35 7.66 -5.86
C SER A 99 7.94 8.48 -4.64
N MET A 100 7.64 7.85 -3.49
CA MET A 100 7.29 8.56 -2.25
C MET A 100 8.47 9.35 -1.69
N ALA A 101 9.71 8.96 -1.99
CA ALA A 101 10.91 9.71 -1.63
C ALA A 101 11.19 10.89 -2.57
N MET A 102 10.70 10.83 -3.81
CA MET A 102 10.96 11.80 -4.88
C MET A 102 10.04 13.04 -4.81
N LYS A 103 10.16 13.97 -5.77
CA LYS A 103 9.33 15.19 -5.85
C LYS A 103 8.69 15.38 -7.23
N GLY A 104 7.72 16.28 -7.33
CA GLY A 104 7.14 16.70 -8.61
C GLY A 104 6.41 15.58 -9.35
N ARG A 105 6.73 15.39 -10.64
CA ARG A 105 6.03 14.43 -11.53
C ARG A 105 6.16 12.98 -11.06
N TRP A 106 7.33 12.58 -10.56
CA TRP A 106 7.57 11.24 -10.03
C TRP A 106 6.69 10.93 -8.83
N PHE A 107 6.63 11.86 -7.86
CA PHE A 107 5.75 11.74 -6.70
C PHE A 107 4.27 11.64 -7.10
N ARG A 108 3.83 12.45 -8.06
CA ARG A 108 2.46 12.39 -8.58
C ARG A 108 2.16 11.07 -9.29
N GLY A 109 3.09 10.56 -10.10
CA GLY A 109 2.99 9.24 -10.73
C GLY A 109 2.87 8.13 -9.68
N GLY A 110 3.66 8.22 -8.61
CA GLY A 110 3.56 7.39 -7.42
C GLY A 110 2.17 7.36 -6.78
N CYS A 111 1.61 8.54 -6.53
CA CYS A 111 0.28 8.65 -5.93
C CYS A 111 -0.80 8.04 -6.84
N LEU A 112 -0.72 8.27 -8.17
CA LEU A 112 -1.64 7.64 -9.11
C LEU A 112 -1.50 6.12 -9.12
N GLY A 113 -0.27 5.60 -9.11
CA GLY A 113 0.01 4.18 -8.98
C GLY A 113 -0.58 3.60 -7.69
N GLY A 114 -0.41 4.29 -6.56
CA GLY A 114 -1.01 3.92 -5.27
C GLY A 114 -2.53 3.86 -5.30
N ILE A 115 -3.19 4.85 -5.92
CA ILE A 115 -4.65 4.85 -6.12
C ILE A 115 -5.08 3.63 -6.93
N VAL A 116 -4.47 3.43 -8.11
CA VAL A 116 -4.82 2.32 -9.01
C VAL A 116 -4.62 0.98 -8.30
N PHE A 117 -3.48 0.80 -7.62
CA PHE A 117 -3.20 -0.41 -6.85
C PHE A 117 -4.27 -0.66 -5.79
N CYS A 118 -4.54 0.33 -4.93
CA CYS A 118 -5.52 0.19 -3.85
C CYS A 118 -6.93 -0.12 -4.37
N LEU A 119 -7.37 0.54 -5.44
CA LEU A 119 -8.67 0.27 -6.06
C LEU A 119 -8.70 -1.12 -6.72
N ALA A 120 -7.62 -1.54 -7.37
CA ALA A 120 -7.54 -2.84 -8.03
C ALA A 120 -7.61 -4.03 -7.07
N ILE A 121 -7.11 -3.88 -5.83
CA ILE A 121 -7.16 -4.94 -4.81
C ILE A 121 -8.36 -4.83 -3.86
N ALA A 122 -9.13 -3.73 -3.90
CA ALA A 122 -10.32 -3.58 -3.05
C ALA A 122 -11.35 -4.71 -3.22
N PRO A 123 -11.58 -5.27 -4.42
CA PRO A 123 -12.49 -6.40 -4.61
C PRO A 123 -12.04 -7.73 -3.97
N LEU A 124 -10.83 -7.80 -3.41
CA LEU A 124 -10.37 -8.95 -2.60
C LEU A 124 -11.03 -9.00 -1.21
N GLY A 125 -11.86 -8.01 -0.86
CA GLY A 125 -12.67 -8.01 0.36
C GLY A 125 -11.81 -8.08 1.63
N LEU A 126 -12.13 -9.02 2.52
CA LEU A 126 -11.37 -9.21 3.76
C LEU A 126 -9.90 -9.55 3.50
N GLY A 127 -9.58 -10.20 2.38
CA GLY A 127 -8.22 -10.56 1.98
C GLY A 127 -7.31 -9.35 1.75
N SER A 128 -7.87 -8.19 1.37
CA SER A 128 -7.13 -6.93 1.29
C SER A 128 -7.44 -5.97 2.44
N ALA A 129 -8.04 -6.47 3.52
CA ALA A 129 -8.50 -5.71 4.68
C ALA A 129 -9.46 -4.56 4.32
N PHE A 130 -10.34 -4.75 3.32
CA PHE A 130 -11.40 -3.81 2.98
C PHE A 130 -12.17 -3.32 4.24
N PRO A 131 -12.46 -2.02 4.41
CA PRO A 131 -12.31 -0.91 3.45
C PRO A 131 -10.96 -0.16 3.48
N ALA A 132 -9.93 -0.67 4.16
CA ALA A 132 -8.65 0.02 4.33
C ALA A 132 -8.01 0.48 3.01
N THR A 133 -8.12 -0.34 1.96
CA THR A 133 -7.62 -0.03 0.61
C THR A 133 -8.27 1.22 0.03
N LEU A 134 -9.58 1.43 0.23
CA LEU A 134 -10.27 2.64 -0.23
C LEU A 134 -9.80 3.87 0.55
N LEU A 135 -9.60 3.75 1.86
CA LEU A 135 -9.10 4.85 2.70
C LEU A 135 -7.68 5.25 2.31
N MET A 136 -6.83 4.26 2.01
CA MET A 136 -5.49 4.51 1.48
C MET A 136 -5.53 5.16 0.09
N ALA A 137 -6.47 4.77 -0.79
CA ALA A 137 -6.66 5.43 -2.08
C ALA A 137 -7.05 6.91 -1.90
N VAL A 138 -7.93 7.22 -0.95
CA VAL A 138 -8.27 8.62 -0.59
C VAL A 138 -7.04 9.38 -0.10
N ALA A 139 -6.21 8.77 0.75
CA ALA A 139 -4.98 9.39 1.23
C ALA A 139 -4.00 9.69 0.08
N PHE A 140 -3.81 8.76 -0.86
CA PHE A 140 -3.01 8.99 -2.06
C PHE A 140 -3.60 10.09 -2.95
N TYR A 141 -4.92 10.13 -3.12
CA TYR A 141 -5.60 11.20 -3.85
C TYR A 141 -5.33 12.56 -3.21
N ARG A 142 -5.38 12.66 -1.88
CA ARG A 142 -5.05 13.90 -1.17
C ARG A 142 -3.60 14.32 -1.34
N LEU A 143 -2.66 13.38 -1.24
CA LEU A 143 -1.25 13.62 -1.50
C LEU A 143 -1.01 14.08 -2.95
N TYR A 144 -1.70 13.48 -3.92
CA TYR A 144 -1.67 13.86 -5.32
C TYR A 144 -2.16 15.31 -5.54
N SER A 145 -3.34 15.65 -5.00
CA SER A 145 -3.96 16.98 -5.15
C SER A 145 -3.11 18.10 -4.54
N ARG A 146 -2.37 17.81 -3.46
CA ARG A 146 -1.52 18.81 -2.79
C ARG A 146 -0.30 19.21 -3.62
N GLY A 147 0.21 18.32 -4.47
CA GLY A 147 1.37 18.59 -5.33
C GLY A 147 2.62 18.97 -4.52
N ILE A 148 3.43 18.00 -4.12
CA ILE A 148 4.63 18.28 -3.32
C ILE A 148 5.85 18.51 -4.23
N ASN A 149 6.36 19.74 -4.17
CA ASN A 149 7.54 20.19 -4.91
C ASN A 149 8.85 20.07 -4.13
N GLN A 150 8.80 19.59 -2.88
CA GLN A 150 9.98 19.45 -2.01
C GLN A 150 10.37 17.98 -1.83
N HIS A 151 11.67 17.71 -1.81
CA HIS A 151 12.20 16.37 -1.52
C HIS A 151 12.00 16.07 -0.02
N ILE A 152 11.89 14.79 0.33
CA ILE A 152 11.65 14.42 1.73
C ILE A 152 12.76 14.92 2.66
N ASN A 153 14.01 14.86 2.18
CA ASN A 153 15.21 15.34 2.87
C ASN A 153 15.18 16.86 3.12
N GLU A 154 14.57 17.64 2.22
CA GLU A 154 14.46 19.10 2.37
C GLU A 154 13.46 19.45 3.49
N VAL A 155 12.35 18.69 3.59
CA VAL A 155 11.35 18.90 4.65
C VAL A 155 11.86 18.45 6.01
N VAL A 156 12.55 17.31 6.08
CA VAL A 156 13.16 16.83 7.33
C VAL A 156 14.19 17.84 7.85
N LYS A 157 15.08 18.35 6.98
CA LYS A 157 16.05 19.39 7.36
C LYS A 157 15.39 20.70 7.81
N LYS A 158 14.32 21.12 7.14
CA LYS A 158 13.61 22.36 7.49
C LYS A 158 12.86 22.27 8.83
N ASN A 159 12.34 21.10 9.17
CA ASN A 159 11.65 20.87 10.45
C ASN A 159 12.60 20.53 11.60
N GLN A 160 13.89 20.33 11.33
CA GLN A 160 14.95 20.46 12.34
C GLN A 160 15.20 21.95 12.58
N VAL A 161 14.23 22.63 13.18
CA VAL A 161 14.44 23.95 13.78
C VAL A 161 15.24 23.73 15.07
N PHE A 162 16.39 24.39 15.13
CA PHE A 162 17.39 24.43 16.20
C PHE A 162 16.82 24.22 17.60
N LEU A 163 17.41 23.27 18.35
CA LEU A 163 17.40 23.36 19.81
C LEU A 163 18.21 24.63 20.17
N PRO A 164 17.73 25.45 21.13
CA PRO A 164 18.49 26.57 21.64
C PRO A 164 19.58 26.02 22.57
N VAL A 165 20.64 25.47 21.97
CA VAL A 165 21.90 25.19 22.65
C VAL A 165 23.00 25.52 21.65
N ASP A 166 23.26 26.82 21.50
CA ASP A 166 24.54 27.45 21.18
C ASP A 166 24.40 28.97 21.37
#